data_AF-A0AB38DJL2-F1
#
_entry.id   AF-A0AB38DJL2-F1
#
_cell.length_a   1.000
_cell.length_b   1.000
_cell.length_c   1.000
_cell.angle_alpha   90.00
_cell.angle_beta   90.00
_cell.angle_gamma   90.00
#
_symmetry.space_group_name_H-M   'P 1'
#
loop_
_entity.id
_entity.type
_entity.pdbx_description
1 polymer ?
#
loop_
_entity_poly.entity_id
_entity_poly.type
_entity_poly.pdbx_seq_one_letter_code
_entity_poly.pdbx_strand_id
1 'polypeptide(L)' 'MASRGASSSGRGSSSKSTSARSAISGRYVTKAYANKHPNTTVKETRKK' A
#
# COMPACT_ATOMS: atom_id res chain seq x y z
N MET A 1 -24.76 -28.93 11.32
CA MET A 1 -23.28 -28.88 11.47
C MET A 1 -22.77 -27.72 10.63
N ALA A 2 -22.01 -26.81 11.25
CA ALA A 2 -21.74 -25.48 10.71
C ALA A 2 -20.79 -25.49 9.51
N SER A 3 -21.19 -24.75 8.47
CA SER A 3 -20.40 -24.32 7.31
C SER A 3 -19.18 -23.52 7.74
N ARG A 4 -17.97 -24.01 7.45
CA ARG A 4 -16.71 -23.23 7.53
C ARG A 4 -16.06 -23.22 6.15
N GLY A 5 -16.65 -22.45 5.24
CA GLY A 5 -15.99 -22.01 4.01
C GLY A 5 -15.01 -20.89 4.35
N ALA A 6 -13.74 -21.25 4.55
CA ALA A 6 -12.64 -20.31 4.64
C ALA A 6 -12.42 -19.68 3.25
N SER A 7 -12.90 -18.45 3.04
CA SER A 7 -12.45 -17.63 1.92
C SER A 7 -11.68 -16.44 2.45
N SER A 8 -10.36 -16.54 2.28
CA SER A 8 -9.45 -15.43 2.00
C SER A 8 -9.67 -14.17 2.83
N SER A 9 -9.11 -14.20 4.04
CA SER A 9 -8.42 -13.08 4.70
C SER A 9 -8.52 -11.72 3.98
N GLY A 10 -9.66 -11.05 4.13
CA GLY A 10 -9.74 -9.61 4.05
C GLY A 10 -8.97 -9.06 5.24
N ARG A 11 -7.63 -9.08 5.19
CA ARG A 11 -6.81 -8.26 6.08
C ARG A 11 -7.01 -6.83 5.62
N GLY A 12 -8.17 -6.26 5.96
CA GLY A 12 -8.40 -4.84 6.02
C GLY A 12 -7.44 -4.29 7.06
N SER A 13 -6.17 -4.13 6.68
CA SER A 13 -5.20 -3.43 7.49
C SER A 13 -5.53 -1.95 7.34
N SER A 14 -6.54 -1.52 8.11
CA SER A 14 -6.79 -0.13 8.47
C SER A 14 -5.66 0.32 9.41
N SER A 15 -4.44 0.23 8.94
CA SER A 15 -3.29 0.90 9.49
C SER A 15 -2.88 1.92 8.44
N LYS A 16 -2.61 3.14 8.89
CA LYS A 16 -2.30 4.32 8.09
C LYS A 16 -1.00 4.07 7.30
N SER A 17 -1.09 3.27 6.24
CA SER A 17 0.05 2.77 5.48
C SER A 17 0.42 3.83 4.47
N THR A 18 1.28 4.76 4.89
CA THR A 18 1.94 5.68 3.97
C THR A 18 2.81 4.85 3.03
N SER A 19 2.26 4.55 1.86
CA SER A 19 2.92 3.76 0.82
C SER A 19 3.52 4.72 -0.20
N ALA A 20 4.73 4.44 -0.66
CA ALA A 20 5.34 5.18 -1.75
C ALA A 20 5.42 4.27 -2.97
N ARG A 21 5.00 4.77 -4.13
CA ARG A 21 4.93 4.01 -5.38
C ARG A 21 5.58 4.80 -6.51
N SER A 22 6.48 4.18 -7.26
CA SER A 22 7.08 4.82 -8.43
C SER A 22 5.99 5.06 -9.48
N ALA A 23 5.85 6.31 -9.93
CA ALA A 23 4.92 6.67 -11.01
C ALA A 23 5.34 6.10 -12.36
N ILE A 24 6.64 5.82 -12.54
CA ILE A 24 7.21 5.33 -13.80
C ILE A 24 7.01 3.82 -13.92
N SER A 25 7.37 3.06 -12.89
CA SER A 25 7.39 1.58 -12.94
C SER A 25 6.23 0.93 -12.19
N GLY A 26 5.47 1.69 -11.40
CA GLY A 26 4.40 1.17 -10.56
C GLY A 26 4.89 0.35 -9.36
N ARG A 27 6.20 0.25 -9.11
CA ARG A 27 6.79 -0.51 -8.01
C ARG A 27 6.67 0.23 -6.69
N TYR A 28 6.40 -0.48 -5.60
CA TYR A 28 6.48 0.11 -4.25
C TYR A 28 7.93 0.37 -3.88
N VAL A 29 8.19 1.57 -3.39
CA VAL A 29 9.51 2.07 -3.03
C VAL A 29 9.51 2.51 -1.57
N THR A 30 10.70 2.65 -1.01
CA THR A 30 10.84 3.10 0.37
C THR A 30 10.56 4.60 0.48
N LYS A 31 10.25 5.08 1.69
CA LYS A 31 10.06 6.52 1.95
C LYS A 31 11.31 7.35 1.63
N ALA A 32 12.50 6.80 1.88
CA ALA A 32 13.76 7.45 1.54
C ALA A 32 13.91 7.65 0.03
N TYR A 33 13.55 6.63 -0.77
CA TYR A 33 13.52 6.75 -2.22
C TYR A 33 12.51 7.81 -2.68
N ALA A 34 11.32 7.82 -2.09
CA ALA A 34 10.29 8.82 -2.39
C ALA A 34 10.74 10.25 -2.10
N ASN A 35 11.55 10.45 -1.06
CA ASN A 35 12.12 11.76 -0.72
C ASN A 35 13.23 12.18 -1.70
N LYS A 36 14.01 11.24 -2.22
CA LYS A 36 15.04 11.50 -3.23
C LYS A 36 14.45 11.76 -4.63
N HIS A 37 13.31 11.14 -4.93
CA HIS A 37 12.65 11.22 -6.24
C HIS A 37 11.18 11.65 -6.11
N PRO A 38 10.90 12.87 -5.64
CA PRO A 38 9.53 13.35 -5.45
C PRO A 38 8.76 13.48 -6.76
N ASN A 39 9.44 13.80 -7.87
CA ASN A 39 8.82 13.99 -9.17
C ASN A 39 8.31 12.69 -9.81
N THR A 40 8.86 11.55 -9.40
CA THR A 40 8.58 10.24 -10.02
C THR A 40 8.06 9.23 -9.01
N THR A 41 7.67 9.68 -7.81
CA THR A 41 7.14 8.84 -6.74
C THR A 41 5.87 9.43 -6.16
N VAL A 42 4.81 8.62 -6.14
CA VAL A 42 3.53 8.94 -5.52
C VAL A 42 3.57 8.48 -4.06
N LYS A 43 3.29 9.40 -3.14
CA LYS A 43 3.07 9.08 -1.72
C LYS A 43 1.57 8.98 -1.46
N GLU A 44 1.09 7.76 -1.28
CA GLU A 44 -0.31 7.49 -0.99
C GLU A 44 -0.50 7.38 0.53
N THR A 45 -1.18 8.35 1.11
CA THR A 45 -1.74 8.27 2.45
C THR A 45 -3.20 7.91 2.32
N ARG A 46 -3.55 6.63 2.51
CA ARG A 46 -4.97 6.23 2.57
C ARG A 46 -5.59 6.81 3.84
N LYS A 47 -6.19 7.99 3.69
CA LYS A 47 -7.10 8.59 4.68
C LYS A 47 -8.43 7.85 4.54
N LYS A 48 -8.91 7.30 5.65
CA LYS A 48 -10.21 6.65 5.76
C LYS A 48 -11.33 7.65 5.46
#